data_AF-A0A077WMN3-F1
#
_entry.id   AF-A0A077WMN3-F1
#
_cell.length_a   1.000
_cell.length_b   1.000
_cell.length_c   1.000
_cell.angle_alpha   90.00
_cell.angle_beta   90.00
_cell.angle_gamma   90.00
#
_symmetry.space_group_name_H-M   'P 1'
#
loop_
_entity.id
_entity.type
_entity.pdbx_description
1 polymer ?
#
loop_
_entity_poly.entity_id
_entity_poly.type
_entity_poly.pdbx_seq_one_letter_code
_entity_poly.pdbx_strand_id
1 'polypeptide(L)'
;MLTGLVVTSRITHATPAAFSAHVAWRNEENKIAEQQIGYNPLGRTVDLMFGGGICEFLPNSTESSCRQDSRDLLAEAKEHFGWTVKLSRDEFDAFNPNDVSLPLMALFAPSHMDYELDRDPITQPSLKDMTEKALITLNAASQKQGKGFFLMVEGSRIDMASHSNDPATHFYDIWEYQQTVNAVLKFVEDHPDTVLISTSDHETGGLTIGRQVTDEYPEYKWEPKVISRVRNSSEVLARAWDAAAQQDQVDYLIDEIISKGLGITDPSDKEIDRLVDWKKTSKDMLALEYMLGDMVSRRAEIGWTTHGHTAVDVNLYASGKGSESLRGSHENTDINKFIVDYLDLDLDRITEELNKRIALSLSQL
;
A
#
# COMPACT_ATOMS: atom_id res chain seq x y z
N MET A 1 22.48 -11.32 2.21
CA MET A 1 21.64 -10.47 3.08
C MET A 1 20.31 -11.16 3.33
N LEU A 2 19.56 -10.72 4.34
CA LEU A 2 18.14 -11.03 4.46
C LEU A 2 17.30 -10.02 3.66
N THR A 3 16.09 -10.38 3.28
CA THR A 3 15.19 -9.49 2.52
C THR A 3 13.80 -9.43 3.16
N GLY A 4 13.21 -8.24 3.17
CA GLY A 4 11.87 -8.00 3.72
C GLY A 4 11.01 -7.09 2.85
N LEU A 5 9.70 -7.34 2.88
CA LEU A 5 8.67 -6.52 2.25
C LEU A 5 7.61 -6.17 3.30
N VAL A 6 7.26 -4.88 3.42
CA VAL A 6 6.20 -4.40 4.31
C VAL A 6 5.33 -3.41 3.53
N VAL A 7 4.04 -3.72 3.37
CA VAL A 7 3.13 -2.92 2.53
C VAL A 7 1.75 -2.83 3.17
N THR A 8 0.97 -1.79 2.84
CA THR A 8 -0.47 -1.74 3.16
C THR A 8 -1.35 -2.24 2.02
N SER A 9 -0.79 -2.51 0.83
CA SER A 9 -1.50 -3.21 -0.25
C SER A 9 -1.55 -4.73 -0.03
N ARG A 10 -2.02 -5.46 -1.06
CA ARG A 10 -1.70 -6.88 -1.20
C ARG A 10 -0.18 -7.02 -1.34
N ILE A 11 0.40 -8.03 -0.71
CA ILE A 11 1.84 -8.31 -0.83
C ILE A 11 2.26 -8.67 -2.26
N THR A 12 1.30 -9.09 -3.09
CA THR A 12 1.45 -9.42 -4.52
C THR A 12 1.27 -8.21 -5.44
N HIS A 13 0.97 -7.03 -4.91
CA HIS A 13 0.77 -5.83 -5.70
C HIS A 13 2.08 -5.37 -6.37
N ALA A 14 1.98 -4.45 -7.34
CA ALA A 14 3.09 -4.17 -8.27
C ALA A 14 4.40 -3.78 -7.59
N THR A 15 4.36 -2.90 -6.58
CA THR A 15 5.56 -2.43 -5.88
C THR A 15 6.30 -3.57 -5.17
N PRO A 16 5.71 -4.34 -4.23
CA PRO A 16 6.41 -5.49 -3.64
C PRO A 16 6.72 -6.60 -4.65
N ALA A 17 5.89 -6.81 -5.68
CA ALA A 17 6.13 -7.81 -6.71
C ALA A 17 7.40 -7.52 -7.52
N ALA A 18 7.68 -6.24 -7.83
CA ALA A 18 8.87 -5.85 -8.59
C ALA A 18 10.19 -6.22 -7.90
N PHE A 19 10.18 -6.36 -6.56
CA PHE A 19 11.34 -6.79 -5.77
C PHE A 19 11.39 -8.30 -5.53
N SER A 20 10.35 -9.07 -5.86
CA SER A 20 10.22 -10.47 -5.42
C SER A 20 9.80 -11.47 -6.49
N ALA A 21 9.33 -11.01 -7.65
CA ALA A 21 8.80 -11.87 -8.71
C ALA A 21 9.17 -11.39 -10.11
N HIS A 22 9.11 -12.32 -11.06
CA HIS A 22 9.26 -12.08 -12.49
C HIS A 22 8.03 -12.62 -13.23
N VAL A 23 7.14 -11.73 -13.64
CA VAL A 23 5.93 -12.03 -14.42
C VAL A 23 5.80 -11.04 -15.57
N ALA A 24 5.05 -11.39 -16.62
CA ALA A 24 4.88 -10.52 -17.78
C ALA A 24 3.90 -9.38 -17.50
N TRP A 25 2.86 -9.65 -16.69
CA TRP A 25 1.84 -8.69 -16.34
C TRP A 25 1.63 -8.60 -14.83
N ARG A 26 1.50 -7.37 -14.30
CA ARG A 26 1.30 -7.11 -12.87
C ARG A 26 0.08 -7.80 -12.26
N ASN A 27 -0.94 -8.10 -13.08
CA ASN A 27 -2.17 -8.76 -12.65
C ASN A 27 -2.01 -10.29 -12.52
N GLU A 28 -0.84 -10.86 -12.81
CA GLU A 28 -0.55 -12.27 -12.54
C GLU A 28 -0.27 -12.51 -11.03
N GLU A 29 -1.09 -11.92 -10.15
CA GLU A 29 -0.91 -11.93 -8.68
C GLU A 29 -0.88 -13.35 -8.13
N ASN A 30 -1.68 -14.28 -8.67
CA ASN A 30 -1.61 -15.71 -8.32
C ASN A 30 -0.20 -16.30 -8.53
N LYS A 31 0.49 -15.93 -9.62
CA LYS A 31 1.86 -16.39 -9.90
C LYS A 31 2.90 -15.64 -9.08
N ILE A 32 2.67 -14.35 -8.81
CA ILE A 32 3.52 -13.56 -7.92
C ILE A 32 3.53 -14.22 -6.53
N ALA A 33 2.35 -14.59 -6.00
CA ALA A 33 2.22 -15.30 -4.72
C ALA A 33 3.01 -16.61 -4.69
N GLU A 34 2.93 -17.41 -5.77
CA GLU A 34 3.71 -18.65 -5.89
C GLU A 34 5.22 -18.38 -5.82
N GLN A 35 5.69 -17.35 -6.54
CA GLN A 35 7.10 -16.99 -6.53
C GLN A 35 7.54 -16.51 -5.15
N GLN A 36 6.73 -15.68 -4.48
CA GLN A 36 7.02 -15.13 -3.16
C GLN A 36 7.15 -16.21 -2.07
N ILE A 37 6.37 -17.30 -2.13
CA ILE A 37 6.52 -18.39 -1.15
C ILE A 37 7.75 -19.26 -1.40
N GLY A 38 8.31 -19.27 -2.60
CA GLY A 38 9.54 -20.01 -2.91
C GLY A 38 9.61 -20.65 -4.30
N TYR A 39 8.55 -20.59 -5.11
CA TYR A 39 8.57 -21.10 -6.49
C TYR A 39 9.19 -20.12 -7.50
N ASN A 40 9.83 -19.03 -7.03
CA ASN A 40 10.55 -18.13 -7.93
C ASN A 40 11.67 -18.92 -8.66
N PRO A 41 11.92 -18.67 -9.95
CA PRO A 41 12.99 -19.33 -10.68
C PRO A 41 14.35 -19.31 -9.95
N LEU A 42 14.65 -18.24 -9.21
CA LEU A 42 15.89 -18.07 -8.44
C LEU A 42 15.84 -18.74 -7.04
N GLY A 43 14.77 -19.43 -6.69
CA GLY A 43 14.51 -19.95 -5.34
C GLY A 43 13.97 -18.85 -4.42
N ARG A 44 14.12 -19.00 -3.10
CA ARG A 44 13.59 -18.01 -2.15
C ARG A 44 14.28 -16.64 -2.31
N THR A 45 13.49 -15.60 -2.61
CA THR A 45 13.94 -14.20 -2.78
C THR A 45 13.53 -13.29 -1.64
N VAL A 46 12.59 -13.71 -0.79
CA VAL A 46 12.07 -12.94 0.35
C VAL A 46 12.12 -13.77 1.63
N ASP A 47 12.61 -13.19 2.73
CA ASP A 47 12.64 -13.83 4.06
C ASP A 47 11.53 -13.31 4.99
N LEU A 48 11.02 -12.09 4.78
CA LEU A 48 9.95 -11.50 5.59
C LEU A 48 8.91 -10.78 4.73
N MET A 49 7.62 -11.00 4.98
CA MET A 49 6.54 -10.34 4.26
C MET A 49 5.39 -9.94 5.19
N PHE A 50 5.11 -8.64 5.32
CA PHE A 50 3.94 -8.12 6.04
C PHE A 50 3.03 -7.29 5.13
N GLY A 51 1.72 -7.54 5.18
CA GLY A 51 0.74 -6.73 4.44
C GLY A 51 -0.65 -7.36 4.32
N GLY A 52 -1.39 -7.02 3.26
CA GLY A 52 -2.65 -7.66 2.90
C GLY A 52 -2.48 -8.77 1.85
N GLY A 53 -3.60 -9.21 1.27
CA GLY A 53 -3.62 -10.08 0.09
C GLY A 53 -3.76 -11.56 0.39
N ILE A 54 -4.37 -11.95 1.51
CA ILE A 54 -4.61 -13.36 1.87
C ILE A 54 -5.33 -14.10 0.72
N CYS A 55 -6.22 -13.43 -0.02
CA CYS A 55 -7.01 -14.04 -1.08
C CYS A 55 -6.15 -14.69 -2.17
N GLU A 56 -4.93 -14.19 -2.43
CA GLU A 56 -4.01 -14.70 -3.45
C GLU A 56 -3.36 -16.05 -3.07
N PHE A 57 -3.49 -16.44 -1.80
CA PHE A 57 -2.88 -17.64 -1.23
C PHE A 57 -3.90 -18.74 -0.89
N LEU A 58 -5.20 -18.45 -0.97
CA LEU A 58 -6.27 -19.39 -0.63
C LEU A 58 -6.74 -20.15 -1.86
N PRO A 59 -7.13 -21.43 -1.75
CA PRO A 59 -7.68 -22.18 -2.88
C PRO A 59 -9.03 -21.61 -3.33
N ASN A 60 -9.35 -21.73 -4.61
CA ASN A 60 -10.59 -21.22 -5.23
C ASN A 60 -11.90 -21.78 -4.62
N SER A 61 -11.82 -22.82 -3.80
CA SER A 61 -12.94 -23.34 -3.01
C SER A 61 -13.27 -22.49 -1.77
N THR A 62 -12.41 -21.52 -1.43
CA THR A 62 -12.62 -20.58 -0.32
C THR A 62 -13.32 -19.32 -0.83
N GLU A 63 -14.38 -18.89 -0.16
CA GLU A 63 -15.22 -17.74 -0.57
C GLU A 63 -14.41 -16.45 -0.77
N SER A 64 -13.38 -16.22 0.04
CA SER A 64 -12.52 -15.04 -0.01
C SER A 64 -11.30 -15.18 -0.91
N SER A 65 -11.20 -16.22 -1.74
CA SER A 65 -10.06 -16.47 -2.62
C SER A 65 -10.08 -15.58 -3.87
N CYS A 66 -8.89 -15.14 -4.29
CA CYS A 66 -8.61 -14.52 -5.58
C CYS A 66 -7.98 -15.52 -6.57
N ARG A 67 -7.65 -16.75 -6.12
CA ARG A 67 -7.05 -17.78 -6.96
C ARG A 67 -8.08 -18.40 -7.90
N GLN A 68 -7.60 -18.75 -9.09
CA GLN A 68 -8.40 -19.49 -10.08
C GLN A 68 -8.21 -21.02 -10.00
N ASP A 69 -7.28 -21.48 -9.16
CA ASP A 69 -6.94 -22.89 -8.96
C ASP A 69 -7.21 -23.35 -7.53
N SER A 70 -7.07 -24.66 -7.30
CA SER A 70 -7.34 -25.29 -6.00
C SER A 70 -6.12 -25.31 -5.08
N ARG A 71 -5.08 -24.50 -5.33
CA ARG A 71 -3.84 -24.52 -4.53
C ARG A 71 -4.00 -23.72 -3.25
N ASP A 72 -3.54 -24.30 -2.14
CA ASP A 72 -3.42 -23.61 -0.86
C ASP A 72 -1.95 -23.23 -0.66
N LEU A 73 -1.62 -21.99 -1.03
CA LEU A 73 -0.24 -21.51 -0.92
C LEU A 73 0.17 -21.24 0.52
N LEU A 74 -0.77 -21.06 1.46
CA LEU A 74 -0.43 -20.95 2.88
C LEU A 74 0.04 -22.30 3.43
N ALA A 75 -0.60 -23.39 3.02
CA ALA A 75 -0.15 -24.75 3.32
C ALA A 75 1.19 -25.05 2.63
N GLU A 76 1.30 -24.80 1.33
CA GLU A 76 2.55 -25.03 0.57
C GLU A 76 3.72 -24.20 1.13
N ALA A 77 3.49 -22.95 1.54
CA ALA A 77 4.51 -22.12 2.18
C ALA A 77 5.05 -22.78 3.46
N LYS A 78 4.17 -23.31 4.31
CA LYS A 78 4.58 -24.02 5.54
C LYS A 78 5.30 -25.33 5.24
N GLU A 79 4.70 -26.17 4.41
CA GLU A 79 5.12 -27.55 4.19
C GLU A 79 6.36 -27.68 3.30
N HIS A 80 6.43 -26.88 2.23
CA HIS A 80 7.51 -26.98 1.24
C HIS A 80 8.65 -26.00 1.51
N PHE A 81 8.37 -24.85 2.11
CA PHE A 81 9.33 -23.75 2.23
C PHE A 81 9.59 -23.28 3.67
N GLY A 82 8.92 -23.88 4.66
CA GLY A 82 9.18 -23.65 6.08
C GLY A 82 8.75 -22.26 6.56
N TRP A 83 7.75 -21.64 5.94
CA TRP A 83 7.26 -20.33 6.39
C TRP A 83 6.59 -20.40 7.75
N THR A 84 7.00 -19.51 8.64
CA THR A 84 6.17 -19.09 9.76
C THR A 84 5.06 -18.20 9.21
N VAL A 85 3.79 -18.54 9.45
CA VAL A 85 2.64 -17.78 8.93
C VAL A 85 1.81 -17.23 10.10
N LYS A 86 1.43 -15.96 10.00
CA LYS A 86 0.55 -15.22 10.91
C LYS A 86 -0.57 -14.58 10.08
N LEU A 87 -1.83 -14.75 10.46
CA LEU A 87 -2.99 -14.31 9.67
C LEU A 87 -3.90 -13.37 10.46
N SER A 88 -3.44 -12.86 11.60
CA SER A 88 -4.23 -11.99 12.48
C SER A 88 -3.33 -11.03 13.27
N ARG A 89 -3.94 -9.94 13.76
CA ARG A 89 -3.30 -8.99 14.67
C ARG A 89 -2.78 -9.66 15.93
N ASP A 90 -3.58 -10.53 16.56
CA ASP A 90 -3.19 -11.24 17.78
C ASP A 90 -1.94 -12.12 17.57
N GLU A 91 -1.90 -12.87 16.47
CA GLU A 91 -0.73 -13.68 16.12
C GLU A 91 0.50 -12.83 15.82
N PHE A 92 0.31 -11.68 15.15
CA PHE A 92 1.37 -10.72 14.91
C PHE A 92 1.90 -10.15 16.21
N ASP A 93 1.06 -9.70 17.13
CA ASP A 93 1.49 -9.13 18.41
C ASP A 93 2.19 -10.18 19.30
N ALA A 94 1.72 -11.42 19.28
CA ALA A 94 2.21 -12.50 20.14
C ALA A 94 3.64 -12.96 19.84
N PHE A 95 4.14 -12.85 18.60
CA PHE A 95 5.50 -13.34 18.31
C PHE A 95 6.58 -12.36 18.81
N ASN A 96 7.67 -12.92 19.35
CA ASN A 96 8.85 -12.15 19.73
C ASN A 96 9.68 -11.85 18.47
N PRO A 97 9.82 -10.59 18.04
CA PRO A 97 10.57 -10.27 16.83
C PRO A 97 12.07 -10.60 16.96
N ASN A 98 12.64 -10.66 18.17
CA ASN A 98 14.05 -11.03 18.36
C ASN A 98 14.32 -12.54 18.22
N ASP A 99 13.26 -13.36 18.25
CA ASP A 99 13.37 -14.81 18.28
C ASP A 99 12.18 -15.49 17.57
N VAL A 100 12.11 -15.25 16.26
CA VAL A 100 11.14 -15.87 15.36
C VAL A 100 11.86 -16.51 14.18
N SER A 101 11.34 -17.65 13.71
CA SER A 101 11.90 -18.37 12.57
C SER A 101 11.56 -17.67 11.24
N LEU A 102 12.59 -17.44 10.43
CA LEU A 102 12.45 -17.00 9.03
C LEU A 102 12.51 -18.23 8.09
N PRO A 103 11.77 -18.23 6.97
CA PRO A 103 10.98 -17.11 6.46
C PRO A 103 9.66 -16.87 7.22
N LEU A 104 9.21 -15.62 7.31
CA LEU A 104 8.04 -15.20 8.10
C LEU A 104 7.09 -14.35 7.27
N MET A 105 5.82 -14.75 7.23
CA MET A 105 4.73 -14.02 6.59
C MET A 105 3.68 -13.63 7.63
N ALA A 106 3.26 -12.37 7.63
CA ALA A 106 2.09 -11.91 8.37
C ALA A 106 1.13 -11.17 7.45
N LEU A 107 -0.07 -11.70 7.24
CA LEU A 107 -1.08 -11.11 6.36
C LEU A 107 -2.35 -10.74 7.14
N PHE A 108 -2.90 -9.55 6.90
CA PHE A 108 -3.93 -8.95 7.78
C PHE A 108 -5.28 -8.71 7.11
N ALA A 109 -5.37 -8.83 5.79
CA ALA A 109 -6.59 -8.57 5.04
C ALA A 109 -6.72 -9.50 3.83
N PRO A 110 -7.95 -9.86 3.39
CA PRO A 110 -8.17 -10.60 2.15
C PRO A 110 -7.54 -9.92 0.93
N SER A 111 -7.74 -8.60 0.78
CA SER A 111 -7.16 -7.77 -0.28
C SER A 111 -6.19 -6.76 0.32
N HIS A 112 -6.19 -5.51 -0.15
CA HIS A 112 -5.49 -4.40 0.51
C HIS A 112 -5.90 -4.28 1.98
N MET A 113 -5.00 -3.77 2.82
CA MET A 113 -5.35 -3.33 4.16
C MET A 113 -6.20 -2.07 4.07
N ASP A 114 -6.90 -1.76 5.17
CA ASP A 114 -7.75 -0.59 5.25
C ASP A 114 -6.91 0.69 5.16
N TYR A 115 -7.51 1.77 4.66
CA TYR A 115 -6.90 3.10 4.74
C TYR A 115 -6.65 3.48 6.20
N GLU A 116 -5.64 4.32 6.47
CA GLU A 116 -5.34 4.72 7.85
C GLU A 116 -6.54 5.40 8.53
N LEU A 117 -7.34 6.14 7.77
CA LEU A 117 -8.55 6.78 8.26
C LEU A 117 -9.62 5.77 8.75
N ASP A 118 -9.72 4.60 8.12
CA ASP A 118 -10.72 3.58 8.43
C ASP A 118 -10.17 2.42 9.28
N ARG A 119 -8.86 2.35 9.47
CA ARG A 119 -8.18 1.22 10.08
C ARG A 119 -8.66 0.99 11.52
N ASP A 120 -9.13 -0.22 11.78
CA ASP A 120 -9.32 -0.69 13.15
C ASP A 120 -7.99 -1.25 13.71
N PRO A 121 -7.35 -0.59 14.69
CA PRO A 121 -6.09 -1.04 15.25
C PRO A 121 -6.21 -2.39 15.97
N ILE A 122 -7.42 -2.84 16.34
CA ILE A 122 -7.62 -4.15 16.96
C ILE A 122 -7.42 -5.28 15.93
N THR A 123 -7.70 -5.04 14.65
CA THR A 123 -7.68 -6.07 13.61
C THR A 123 -6.51 -5.94 12.65
N GLN A 124 -5.99 -4.72 12.43
CA GLN A 124 -4.90 -4.46 11.50
C GLN A 124 -3.80 -3.59 12.14
N PRO A 125 -2.51 -3.99 12.06
CA PRO A 125 -1.39 -3.13 12.42
C PRO A 125 -1.25 -1.94 11.46
N SER A 126 -0.71 -0.84 11.96
CA SER A 126 -0.29 0.28 11.10
C SER A 126 0.94 -0.11 10.25
N LEU A 127 1.26 0.66 9.20
CA LEU A 127 2.50 0.49 8.45
C LEU A 127 3.71 0.67 9.37
N LYS A 128 3.63 1.61 10.31
CA LYS A 128 4.63 1.84 11.35
C LYS A 128 4.81 0.62 12.24
N ASP A 129 3.73 0.04 12.77
CA ASP A 129 3.80 -1.16 13.63
C ASP A 129 4.47 -2.33 12.89
N MET A 130 4.08 -2.56 11.63
CA MET A 130 4.68 -3.58 10.78
C MET A 130 6.16 -3.31 10.52
N THR A 131 6.52 -2.07 10.21
CA THR A 131 7.89 -1.65 9.90
C THR A 131 8.80 -1.75 11.11
N GLU A 132 8.38 -1.25 12.28
CA GLU A 132 9.14 -1.35 13.53
C GLU A 132 9.40 -2.82 13.87
N LYS A 133 8.38 -3.69 13.73
CA LYS A 133 8.54 -5.12 14.02
C LYS A 133 9.41 -5.84 12.98
N ALA A 134 9.32 -5.47 11.71
CA ALA A 134 10.17 -6.00 10.64
C ALA A 134 11.64 -5.61 10.85
N LEU A 135 11.93 -4.35 11.19
CA LEU A 135 13.27 -3.86 11.49
C LEU A 135 13.89 -4.62 12.66
N ILE A 136 13.16 -4.81 13.77
CA ILE A 136 13.65 -5.59 14.91
C ILE A 136 13.94 -7.04 14.50
N THR A 137 13.02 -7.65 13.74
CA THR A 137 13.13 -9.05 13.30
C THR A 137 14.33 -9.28 12.37
N LEU A 138 14.44 -8.47 11.32
CA LEU A 138 15.52 -8.55 10.35
C LEU A 138 16.86 -8.20 10.98
N ASN A 139 16.93 -7.16 11.82
CA ASN A 139 18.16 -6.82 12.51
C ASN A 139 18.64 -8.00 13.38
N ALA A 140 17.79 -8.53 14.27
CA ALA A 140 18.16 -9.65 15.13
C ALA A 140 18.59 -10.91 14.35
N ALA A 141 17.88 -11.25 13.28
CA ALA A 141 18.21 -12.39 12.43
C ALA A 141 19.51 -12.17 11.62
N SER A 142 19.72 -10.96 11.11
CA SER A 142 20.88 -10.61 10.28
C SER A 142 22.19 -10.69 11.09
N GLN A 143 22.16 -10.22 12.34
CA GLN A 143 23.29 -10.32 13.27
C GLN A 143 23.66 -11.78 13.57
N LYS A 144 22.66 -12.66 13.80
CA LYS A 144 22.88 -14.10 14.00
C LYS A 144 23.56 -14.77 12.79
N GLN A 145 23.32 -14.26 11.58
CA GLN A 145 23.87 -14.81 10.34
C GLN A 145 25.16 -14.12 9.86
N GLY A 146 25.62 -13.05 10.54
CA GLY A 146 26.74 -12.24 10.09
C GLY A 146 26.50 -11.58 8.73
N LYS A 147 25.26 -11.21 8.43
CA LYS A 147 24.82 -10.57 7.18
C LYS A 147 24.06 -9.28 7.49
N GLY A 148 23.92 -8.37 6.53
CA GLY A 148 22.95 -7.27 6.58
C GLY A 148 21.57 -7.67 6.02
N PHE A 149 20.66 -6.71 5.90
CA PHE A 149 19.35 -6.91 5.28
C PHE A 149 18.95 -5.76 4.35
N PHE A 150 18.03 -6.06 3.43
CA PHE A 150 17.31 -5.09 2.61
C PHE A 150 15.83 -5.14 2.99
N LEU A 151 15.19 -3.98 3.17
CA LEU A 151 13.78 -3.87 3.51
C LEU A 151 13.12 -2.83 2.61
N MET A 152 12.08 -3.24 1.88
CA MET A 152 11.19 -2.33 1.15
C MET A 152 9.92 -2.11 1.97
N VAL A 153 9.58 -0.84 2.18
CA VAL A 153 8.40 -0.40 2.93
C VAL A 153 7.55 0.50 2.04
N GLU A 154 6.27 0.19 1.89
CA GLU A 154 5.35 0.94 1.01
C GLU A 154 4.11 1.45 1.76
N GLY A 155 3.90 2.77 1.72
CA GLY A 155 2.61 3.39 2.04
C GLY A 155 1.65 3.28 0.85
N SER A 156 1.20 2.05 0.56
CA SER A 156 0.62 1.68 -0.73
C SER A 156 -0.72 2.34 -1.07
N ARG A 157 -1.42 2.86 -0.05
CA ARG A 157 -2.80 3.33 -0.16
C ARG A 157 -2.91 4.83 -0.44
N ILE A 158 -1.81 5.58 -0.36
CA ILE A 158 -1.74 7.01 -0.75
C ILE A 158 -2.20 7.20 -2.20
N ASP A 159 -1.69 6.38 -3.12
CA ASP A 159 -2.06 6.38 -4.53
C ASP A 159 -3.57 6.14 -4.75
N MET A 160 -4.12 5.14 -4.06
CA MET A 160 -5.52 4.74 -4.22
C MET A 160 -6.49 5.81 -3.69
N ALA A 161 -6.15 6.45 -2.57
CA ALA A 161 -6.93 7.58 -2.06
C ALA A 161 -6.93 8.76 -3.04
N SER A 162 -5.78 9.01 -3.69
CA SER A 162 -5.68 10.02 -4.75
C SER A 162 -6.41 9.65 -6.02
N HIS A 163 -6.45 8.39 -6.44
CA HIS A 163 -7.30 7.94 -7.55
C HIS A 163 -8.78 8.27 -7.29
N SER A 164 -9.23 8.15 -6.04
CA SER A 164 -10.59 8.52 -5.62
C SER A 164 -10.78 10.02 -5.36
N ASN A 165 -9.72 10.84 -5.47
CA ASN A 165 -9.72 12.26 -5.11
C ASN A 165 -10.29 12.48 -3.70
N ASP A 166 -9.95 11.60 -2.76
CA ASP A 166 -10.36 11.66 -1.36
C ASP A 166 -9.28 12.37 -0.53
N PRO A 167 -9.44 13.67 -0.26
CA PRO A 167 -8.38 14.47 0.34
C PRO A 167 -8.12 14.10 1.80
N ALA A 168 -9.12 13.55 2.51
CA ALA A 168 -8.94 13.19 3.91
C ALA A 168 -8.20 11.88 4.03
N THR A 169 -8.63 10.86 3.29
CA THR A 169 -7.96 9.56 3.26
C THR A 169 -6.52 9.71 2.75
N HIS A 170 -6.31 10.48 1.68
CA HIS A 170 -4.97 10.78 1.17
C HIS A 170 -4.05 11.41 2.24
N PHE A 171 -4.58 12.38 3.01
CA PHE A 171 -3.84 13.01 4.09
C PHE A 171 -3.46 12.04 5.21
N TYR A 172 -4.40 11.21 5.69
CA TYR A 172 -4.15 10.31 6.80
C TYR A 172 -3.17 9.19 6.44
N ASP A 173 -3.20 8.69 5.20
CA ASP A 173 -2.21 7.71 4.71
C ASP A 173 -0.81 8.33 4.54
N ILE A 174 -0.69 9.58 4.07
CA ILE A 174 0.58 10.32 4.08
C ILE A 174 1.07 10.53 5.52
N TRP A 175 0.16 10.88 6.43
CA TRP A 175 0.49 11.10 7.83
C TRP A 175 1.06 9.84 8.47
N GLU A 176 0.48 8.67 8.20
CA GLU A 176 1.04 7.39 8.62
C GLU A 176 2.43 7.16 8.01
N TYR A 177 2.56 7.32 6.68
CA TYR A 177 3.85 7.15 6.04
C TYR A 177 4.94 8.04 6.66
N GLN A 178 4.61 9.27 7.06
CA GLN A 178 5.51 10.16 7.80
C GLN A 178 5.90 9.59 9.18
N GLN A 179 4.97 8.99 9.93
CA GLN A 179 5.32 8.35 11.21
C GLN A 179 6.22 7.13 11.00
N THR A 180 5.96 6.34 9.94
CA THR A 180 6.80 5.22 9.52
C THR A 180 8.22 5.69 9.18
N VAL A 181 8.37 6.72 8.34
CA VAL A 181 9.68 7.30 7.99
C VAL A 181 10.42 7.77 9.24
N ASN A 182 9.74 8.40 10.20
CA ASN A 182 10.36 8.81 11.47
C ASN A 182 10.89 7.61 12.27
N ALA A 183 10.16 6.50 12.30
CA ALA A 183 10.62 5.28 12.96
C ALA A 183 11.85 4.68 12.26
N VAL A 184 11.90 4.69 10.93
CA VAL A 184 13.06 4.22 10.16
C VAL A 184 14.27 5.14 10.32
N LEU A 185 14.06 6.47 10.34
CA LEU A 185 15.14 7.43 10.59
C LEU A 185 15.81 7.18 11.95
N LYS A 186 15.02 6.94 13.00
CA LYS A 186 15.53 6.56 14.30
C LYS A 186 16.36 5.27 14.24
N PHE A 187 15.89 4.27 13.49
CA PHE A 187 16.67 3.05 13.27
C PHE A 187 18.01 3.33 12.58
N VAL A 188 18.03 4.18 11.53
CA VAL A 188 19.26 4.55 10.82
C VAL A 188 20.24 5.30 11.74
N GLU A 189 19.76 6.19 12.61
CA GLU A 189 20.59 6.89 13.60
C GLU A 189 21.30 5.91 14.55
N ASP A 190 20.62 4.84 14.95
CA ASP A 190 21.15 3.80 15.82
C ASP A 190 22.05 2.77 15.08
N HIS A 191 22.03 2.75 13.75
CA HIS A 191 22.74 1.77 12.89
C HIS A 191 23.54 2.48 11.78
N PRO A 192 24.76 2.98 12.07
CA PRO A 192 25.52 3.90 11.19
C PRO A 192 26.03 3.29 9.87
N ASP A 193 25.86 1.98 9.66
CA ASP A 193 26.11 1.27 8.41
C ASP A 193 24.86 1.15 7.51
N THR A 194 23.74 1.75 7.92
CA THR A 194 22.46 1.72 7.22
C THR A 194 22.24 2.99 6.40
N VAL A 195 21.55 2.85 5.27
CA VAL A 195 21.02 3.95 4.46
C VAL A 195 19.51 3.81 4.32
N LEU A 196 18.80 4.91 4.46
CA LEU A 196 17.39 5.05 4.11
C LEU A 196 17.29 5.81 2.79
N ILE A 197 16.45 5.31 1.89
CA ILE A 197 15.97 5.99 0.70
C ILE A 197 14.45 5.98 0.74
N SER A 198 13.81 7.14 0.58
CA SER A 198 12.35 7.29 0.51
C SER A 198 12.02 8.17 -0.69
N THR A 199 11.13 7.68 -1.54
CA THR A 199 10.64 8.36 -2.74
C THR A 199 9.23 7.84 -3.05
N SER A 200 8.54 8.52 -3.94
CA SER A 200 7.34 8.00 -4.60
C SER A 200 7.72 7.32 -5.92
N ASP A 201 6.85 6.45 -6.41
CA ASP A 201 6.89 5.91 -7.77
C ASP A 201 6.32 6.91 -8.79
N HIS A 202 5.30 7.67 -8.40
CA HIS A 202 4.73 8.81 -9.13
C HIS A 202 3.84 9.68 -8.23
N GLU A 203 3.33 10.79 -8.77
CA GLU A 203 2.18 11.50 -8.20
C GLU A 203 0.87 10.97 -8.80
N THR A 204 -0.22 11.06 -8.04
CA THR A 204 -1.56 10.67 -8.48
C THR A 204 -2.59 11.73 -8.13
N GLY A 205 -3.50 12.00 -9.07
CA GLY A 205 -4.64 12.91 -8.90
C GLY A 205 -4.37 14.35 -9.37
N GLY A 206 -3.10 14.75 -9.49
CA GLY A 206 -2.70 16.13 -9.77
C GLY A 206 -3.26 17.09 -8.73
N LEU A 207 -2.96 16.79 -7.46
CA LEU A 207 -3.44 17.51 -6.29
C LEU A 207 -2.95 18.96 -6.27
N THR A 208 -3.85 19.88 -5.92
CA THR A 208 -3.55 21.30 -5.71
C THR A 208 -4.20 21.81 -4.43
N ILE A 209 -3.45 22.57 -3.64
CA ILE A 209 -3.97 23.30 -2.48
C ILE A 209 -4.43 24.66 -2.96
N GLY A 210 -5.73 24.81 -3.12
CA GLY A 210 -6.38 25.96 -3.75
C GLY A 210 -7.30 25.51 -4.88
N ARG A 211 -8.58 25.84 -4.77
CA ARG A 211 -9.59 25.55 -5.78
C ARG A 211 -10.59 26.69 -5.86
N GLN A 212 -10.78 27.21 -7.07
CA GLN A 212 -11.89 28.11 -7.33
C GLN A 212 -13.21 27.32 -7.33
N VAL A 213 -14.11 27.65 -6.41
CA VAL A 213 -15.40 26.94 -6.22
C VAL A 213 -16.62 27.75 -6.69
N THR A 214 -16.43 29.02 -7.04
CA THR A 214 -17.45 29.91 -7.61
C THR A 214 -16.93 30.60 -8.87
N ASP A 215 -17.81 31.23 -9.65
CA ASP A 215 -17.43 32.01 -10.83
C ASP A 215 -16.81 33.39 -10.48
N GLU A 216 -16.82 33.78 -9.20
CA GLU A 216 -16.21 35.01 -8.72
C GLU A 216 -14.68 34.90 -8.67
N TYR A 217 -13.98 36.03 -8.63
CA TYR A 217 -12.52 36.02 -8.46
C TYR A 217 -12.17 35.25 -7.17
N PRO A 218 -11.23 34.29 -7.21
CA PRO A 218 -11.05 33.35 -6.11
C PRO A 218 -10.53 34.02 -4.84
N GLU A 219 -11.01 33.56 -3.69
CA GLU A 219 -10.34 33.77 -2.41
C GLU A 219 -9.12 32.85 -2.33
N TYR A 220 -8.00 33.35 -1.81
CA TYR A 220 -6.74 32.59 -1.76
C TYR A 220 -6.72 31.78 -0.47
N LYS A 221 -7.50 30.70 -0.47
CA LYS A 221 -7.93 30.04 0.74
C LYS A 221 -7.79 28.51 0.63
N TRP A 222 -7.61 27.90 1.80
CA TRP A 222 -7.56 26.46 2.02
C TRP A 222 -8.14 26.20 3.41
N GLU A 223 -9.06 25.24 3.52
CA GLU A 223 -9.82 24.97 4.75
C GLU A 223 -9.48 23.58 5.33
N PRO A 224 -8.30 23.41 5.95
CA PRO A 224 -7.86 22.10 6.48
C PRO A 224 -8.78 21.54 7.57
N LYS A 225 -9.56 22.39 8.24
CA LYS A 225 -10.52 21.92 9.26
C LYS A 225 -11.58 21.00 8.67
N VAL A 226 -11.91 21.12 7.39
CA VAL A 226 -12.84 20.22 6.71
C VAL A 226 -12.30 18.79 6.73
N ILE A 227 -11.02 18.62 6.40
CA ILE A 227 -10.34 17.31 6.43
C ILE A 227 -10.41 16.67 7.81
N SER A 228 -10.16 17.45 8.88
CA SER A 228 -10.17 16.94 10.25
C SER A 228 -11.55 16.46 10.75
N ARG A 229 -12.64 16.75 10.04
CA ARG A 229 -14.01 16.33 10.40
C ARG A 229 -14.42 15.02 9.73
N VAL A 230 -13.75 14.61 8.65
CA VAL A 230 -14.02 13.33 7.99
C VAL A 230 -13.66 12.20 8.95
N ARG A 231 -14.49 11.16 8.98
CA ARG A 231 -14.35 10.00 9.86
C ARG A 231 -14.17 8.70 9.11
N ASN A 232 -14.55 8.66 7.84
CA ASN A 232 -14.43 7.48 6.99
C ASN A 232 -14.05 7.87 5.57
N SER A 233 -13.32 7.00 4.88
CA SER A 233 -12.99 7.22 3.47
C SER A 233 -14.22 7.21 2.58
N SER A 234 -14.09 7.81 1.40
CA SER A 234 -15.07 7.70 0.34
C SER A 234 -15.35 6.23 -0.03
N GLU A 235 -14.35 5.35 0.08
CA GLU A 235 -14.46 3.92 -0.23
C GLU A 235 -15.42 3.20 0.74
N VAL A 236 -15.25 3.41 2.05
CA VAL A 236 -16.13 2.83 3.09
C VAL A 236 -17.52 3.43 3.00
N LEU A 237 -17.62 4.75 2.82
CA LEU A 237 -18.89 5.46 2.75
C LEU A 237 -19.68 5.12 1.47
N ALA A 238 -19.00 4.91 0.34
CA ALA A 238 -19.62 4.48 -0.90
C ALA A 238 -20.24 3.08 -0.74
N ARG A 239 -19.50 2.12 -0.15
CA ARG A 239 -20.03 0.77 0.16
C ARG A 239 -21.21 0.81 1.12
N ALA A 240 -21.12 1.61 2.18
CA ALA A 240 -22.20 1.76 3.15
C ALA A 240 -23.46 2.32 2.49
N TRP A 241 -23.31 3.32 1.62
CA TRP A 241 -24.45 3.86 0.87
C TRP A 241 -25.02 2.85 -0.13
N ASP A 242 -24.18 2.16 -0.90
CA ASP A 242 -24.62 1.14 -1.86
C ASP A 242 -25.42 0.00 -1.19
N ALA A 243 -25.01 -0.42 0.01
CA ALA A 243 -25.73 -1.41 0.80
C ALA A 243 -27.08 -0.88 1.35
N ALA A 244 -27.09 0.35 1.89
CA ALA A 244 -28.31 0.97 2.44
C ALA A 244 -29.27 1.47 1.34
N ALA A 245 -28.76 1.69 0.14
CA ALA A 245 -29.45 2.28 -0.99
C ALA A 245 -30.70 1.52 -1.42
N GLN A 246 -30.82 0.24 -1.10
CA GLN A 246 -31.98 -0.58 -1.46
C GLN A 246 -33.27 -0.20 -0.70
N GLN A 247 -33.21 0.70 0.29
CA GLN A 247 -34.33 1.00 1.20
C GLN A 247 -34.85 2.45 1.15
N ASP A 248 -34.53 3.25 0.12
CA ASP A 248 -34.97 4.67 -0.02
C ASP A 248 -34.72 5.53 1.25
N GLN A 249 -33.58 5.31 1.91
CA GLN A 249 -33.22 5.96 3.16
C GLN A 249 -32.42 7.25 2.92
N VAL A 250 -33.07 8.30 2.41
CA VAL A 250 -32.42 9.63 2.27
C VAL A 250 -31.92 10.14 3.63
N ASP A 251 -32.64 9.86 4.72
CA ASP A 251 -32.21 10.21 6.08
C ASP A 251 -30.87 9.53 6.46
N TYR A 252 -30.66 8.28 6.03
CA TYR A 252 -29.39 7.56 6.26
C TYR A 252 -28.24 8.20 5.46
N LEU A 253 -28.48 8.57 4.20
CA LEU A 253 -27.49 9.29 3.39
C LEU A 253 -27.07 10.59 4.06
N ILE A 254 -28.03 11.37 4.56
CA ILE A 254 -27.74 12.67 5.18
C ILE A 254 -27.03 12.49 6.52
N ASP A 255 -27.54 11.62 7.39
CA ASP A 255 -27.03 11.48 8.76
C ASP A 255 -25.74 10.67 8.83
N GLU A 256 -25.73 9.44 8.30
CA GLU A 256 -24.60 8.51 8.46
C GLU A 256 -23.49 8.80 7.45
N ILE A 257 -23.84 9.01 6.18
CA ILE A 257 -22.83 9.15 5.11
C ILE A 257 -22.25 10.57 5.09
N ILE A 258 -23.11 11.58 4.95
CA ILE A 258 -22.67 12.97 4.76
C ILE A 258 -22.26 13.62 6.08
N SER A 259 -23.15 13.59 7.09
CA SER A 259 -22.92 14.31 8.35
C SER A 259 -21.88 13.61 9.23
N LYS A 260 -22.10 12.33 9.59
CA LYS A 260 -21.18 11.57 10.46
C LYS A 260 -19.93 11.12 9.72
N GLY A 261 -20.07 10.59 8.51
CA GLY A 261 -18.96 10.09 7.69
C GLY A 261 -18.05 11.20 7.16
N LEU A 262 -18.58 12.11 6.34
CA LEU A 262 -17.80 13.20 5.74
C LEU A 262 -17.63 14.43 6.65
N GLY A 263 -18.36 14.52 7.77
CA GLY A 263 -18.29 15.70 8.64
C GLY A 263 -18.94 16.95 8.04
N ILE A 264 -19.85 16.78 7.07
CA ILE A 264 -20.50 17.86 6.31
C ILE A 264 -21.87 18.16 6.94
N THR A 265 -22.03 19.39 7.45
CA THR A 265 -23.27 19.82 8.12
C THR A 265 -24.19 20.65 7.24
N ASP A 266 -23.75 20.98 6.03
CA ASP A 266 -24.42 21.88 5.09
C ASP A 266 -24.48 21.29 3.67
N PRO A 267 -24.95 20.03 3.48
CA PRO A 267 -25.12 19.52 2.14
C PRO A 267 -26.18 20.34 1.38
N SER A 268 -25.90 20.66 0.13
CA SER A 268 -26.89 21.26 -0.76
C SER A 268 -27.84 20.20 -1.30
N ASP A 269 -29.07 20.60 -1.64
CA ASP A 269 -30.06 19.71 -2.28
C ASP A 269 -29.48 19.04 -3.53
N LYS A 270 -28.67 19.75 -4.31
CA LYS A 270 -28.00 19.21 -5.51
C LYS A 270 -26.99 18.12 -5.19
N GLU A 271 -26.26 18.21 -4.08
CA GLU A 271 -25.32 17.16 -3.66
C GLU A 271 -26.09 15.92 -3.22
N ILE A 272 -27.17 16.10 -2.47
CA ILE A 272 -28.05 15.01 -2.04
C ILE A 272 -28.69 14.32 -3.25
N ASP A 273 -29.33 15.09 -4.13
CA ASP A 273 -29.98 14.58 -5.34
C ASP A 273 -29.00 13.80 -6.22
N ARG A 274 -27.77 14.29 -6.37
CA ARG A 274 -26.73 13.60 -7.17
C ARG A 274 -26.38 12.22 -6.60
N LEU A 275 -26.28 12.09 -5.27
CA LEU A 275 -25.98 10.81 -4.60
C LEU A 275 -27.19 9.86 -4.60
N VAL A 276 -28.41 10.39 -4.53
CA VAL A 276 -29.65 9.61 -4.68
C VAL A 276 -29.82 9.11 -6.12
N ASP A 277 -29.60 9.98 -7.10
CA ASP A 277 -29.75 9.67 -8.52
C ASP A 277 -28.64 8.77 -9.07
N TRP A 278 -27.46 8.71 -8.42
CA TRP A 278 -26.39 7.78 -8.80
C TRP A 278 -26.91 6.33 -8.96
N LYS A 279 -27.84 5.90 -8.10
CA LYS A 279 -28.49 4.57 -8.17
C LYS A 279 -29.24 4.31 -9.47
N LYS A 280 -29.75 5.37 -10.10
CA LYS A 280 -30.51 5.29 -11.35
C LYS A 280 -29.58 5.19 -12.56
N THR A 281 -28.27 5.30 -12.35
CA THR A 281 -27.26 5.23 -13.40
C THR A 281 -26.62 3.84 -13.46
N SER A 282 -25.98 3.51 -14.59
CA SER A 282 -25.16 2.31 -14.73
C SER A 282 -23.72 2.49 -14.23
N LYS A 283 -23.47 3.52 -13.40
CA LYS A 283 -22.13 3.83 -12.92
C LYS A 283 -21.76 2.89 -11.78
N ASP A 284 -20.47 2.57 -11.71
CA ASP A 284 -19.90 1.74 -10.66
C ASP A 284 -19.69 2.51 -9.35
N MET A 285 -19.28 1.77 -8.32
CA MET A 285 -18.98 2.27 -6.97
C MET A 285 -17.92 3.38 -6.98
N LEU A 286 -16.97 3.31 -7.91
CA LEU A 286 -15.91 4.31 -8.04
C LEU A 286 -16.47 5.70 -8.36
N ALA A 287 -17.52 5.79 -9.18
CA ALA A 287 -18.18 7.06 -9.42
C ALA A 287 -18.83 7.66 -8.15
N LEU A 288 -19.27 6.82 -7.21
CA LEU A 288 -19.80 7.28 -5.92
C LEU A 288 -18.68 7.81 -5.02
N GLU A 289 -17.55 7.11 -4.96
CA GLU A 289 -16.36 7.58 -4.26
C GLU A 289 -15.94 8.97 -4.73
N TYR A 290 -15.89 9.19 -6.04
CA TYR A 290 -15.54 10.49 -6.63
C TYR A 290 -16.51 11.60 -6.23
N MET A 291 -17.80 11.29 -6.09
CA MET A 291 -18.79 12.27 -5.64
C MET A 291 -18.57 12.66 -4.18
N LEU A 292 -18.32 11.68 -3.31
CA LEU A 292 -18.05 11.91 -1.89
C LEU A 292 -16.73 12.69 -1.70
N GLY A 293 -15.67 12.30 -2.43
CA GLY A 293 -14.38 13.00 -2.44
C GLY A 293 -14.49 14.46 -2.93
N ASP A 294 -15.31 14.73 -3.96
CA ASP A 294 -15.55 16.10 -4.46
C ASP A 294 -16.28 16.98 -3.44
N MET A 295 -17.22 16.43 -2.66
CA MET A 295 -17.93 17.18 -1.61
C MET A 295 -16.98 17.69 -0.52
N VAL A 296 -16.02 16.87 -0.11
CA VAL A 296 -14.98 17.25 0.86
C VAL A 296 -13.98 18.21 0.21
N SER A 297 -13.50 17.88 -1.00
CA SER A 297 -12.51 18.68 -1.73
C SER A 297 -12.99 20.11 -2.01
N ARG A 298 -14.27 20.30 -2.39
CA ARG A 298 -14.86 21.63 -2.59
C ARG A 298 -14.87 22.45 -1.31
N ARG A 299 -15.30 21.86 -0.19
CA ARG A 299 -15.34 22.56 1.10
C ARG A 299 -13.94 22.85 1.64
N ALA A 300 -12.97 21.98 1.37
CA ALA A 300 -11.57 22.17 1.75
C ALA A 300 -10.81 23.12 0.80
N GLU A 301 -11.42 23.51 -0.34
CA GLU A 301 -10.78 24.25 -1.44
C GLU A 301 -9.53 23.53 -1.98
N ILE A 302 -9.65 22.21 -2.17
CA ILE A 302 -8.64 21.33 -2.77
C ILE A 302 -9.06 20.97 -4.20
N GLY A 303 -8.13 21.12 -5.14
CA GLY A 303 -8.32 20.80 -6.55
C GLY A 303 -7.61 19.51 -6.95
N TRP A 304 -8.20 18.80 -7.90
CA TRP A 304 -7.64 17.62 -8.54
C TRP A 304 -7.80 17.77 -10.05
N THR A 305 -6.81 17.32 -10.83
CA THR A 305 -6.84 17.48 -12.30
C THR A 305 -7.15 16.19 -13.03
N THR A 306 -7.00 15.05 -12.37
CA THR A 306 -7.21 13.73 -12.96
C THR A 306 -7.62 12.72 -11.88
N HIS A 307 -8.07 11.54 -12.29
CA HIS A 307 -8.19 10.35 -11.44
C HIS A 307 -7.08 9.35 -11.74
N GLY A 308 -5.99 9.78 -12.37
CA GLY A 308 -4.85 8.95 -12.75
C GLY A 308 -3.54 9.56 -12.28
N HIS A 309 -2.42 8.97 -12.70
CA HIS A 309 -1.10 9.48 -12.34
C HIS A 309 -0.78 10.76 -13.10
N THR A 310 0.12 11.57 -12.53
CA THR A 310 0.75 12.69 -13.25
C THR A 310 2.26 12.52 -13.32
N ALA A 311 2.88 13.24 -14.26
CA ALA A 311 4.30 13.12 -14.56
C ALA A 311 5.15 14.19 -13.86
N VAL A 312 4.72 14.69 -12.70
CA VAL A 312 5.54 15.63 -11.93
C VAL A 312 6.75 14.90 -11.34
N ASP A 313 7.86 15.61 -11.22
CA ASP A 313 9.01 15.11 -10.47
C ASP A 313 8.59 14.87 -9.02
N VAL A 314 8.99 13.72 -8.48
CA VAL A 314 8.72 13.34 -7.08
C VAL A 314 9.95 13.59 -6.21
N ASN A 315 9.72 13.80 -4.92
CA ASN A 315 10.82 14.08 -3.99
C ASN A 315 11.60 12.81 -3.66
N LEU A 316 12.93 12.90 -3.68
CA LEU A 316 13.86 11.90 -3.19
C LEU A 316 14.45 12.34 -1.84
N TYR A 317 14.20 11.55 -0.80
CA TYR A 317 14.79 11.74 0.53
C TYR A 317 15.75 10.59 0.82
N ALA A 318 16.93 10.92 1.34
CA ALA A 318 17.90 9.93 1.77
C ALA A 318 18.59 10.34 3.06
N SER A 319 18.92 9.36 3.90
CA SER A 319 19.63 9.56 5.17
C SER A 319 20.53 8.37 5.47
N GLY A 320 21.58 8.58 6.25
CA GLY A 320 22.57 7.55 6.58
C GLY A 320 23.77 7.52 5.63
N LYS A 321 24.57 6.46 5.74
CA LYS A 321 25.89 6.37 5.10
C LYS A 321 25.78 6.39 3.57
N GLY A 322 26.56 7.25 2.92
CA GLY A 322 26.65 7.30 1.45
C GLY A 322 25.46 7.98 0.76
N SER A 323 24.49 8.50 1.51
CA SER A 323 23.31 9.18 0.96
C SER A 323 23.63 10.48 0.22
N GLU A 324 24.83 11.04 0.37
CA GLU A 324 25.23 12.30 -0.25
C GLU A 324 25.21 12.25 -1.79
N SER A 325 25.43 11.08 -2.39
CA SER A 325 25.37 10.91 -3.85
C SER A 325 23.96 11.00 -4.43
N LEU A 326 22.93 10.87 -3.58
CA LEU A 326 21.51 10.96 -3.97
C LEU A 326 20.98 12.41 -3.94
N ARG A 327 21.83 13.40 -3.65
CA ARG A 327 21.43 14.82 -3.72
C ARG A 327 21.29 15.26 -5.18
N GLY A 328 20.28 16.08 -5.46
CA GLY A 328 20.01 16.63 -6.80
C GLY A 328 18.88 15.88 -7.51
N SER A 329 18.79 16.07 -8.83
CA SER A 329 17.81 15.41 -9.69
C SER A 329 18.37 14.09 -10.20
N HIS A 330 17.58 13.03 -10.09
CA HIS A 330 17.95 11.66 -10.47
C HIS A 330 16.81 11.02 -11.24
N GLU A 331 17.14 10.17 -12.21
CA GLU A 331 16.17 9.27 -12.81
C GLU A 331 15.85 8.14 -11.82
N ASN A 332 14.65 7.55 -11.88
CA ASN A 332 14.31 6.42 -11.00
C ASN A 332 15.29 5.24 -11.14
N THR A 333 15.87 5.04 -12.33
CA THR A 333 16.89 4.01 -12.58
C THR A 333 18.19 4.27 -11.85
N ASP A 334 18.52 5.52 -11.51
CA ASP A 334 19.72 5.86 -10.76
C ASP A 334 19.61 5.44 -9.30
N ILE A 335 18.39 5.39 -8.75
CA ILE A 335 18.13 4.84 -7.40
C ILE A 335 18.47 3.35 -7.37
N ASN A 336 18.06 2.59 -8.41
CA ASN A 336 18.44 1.18 -8.51
C ASN A 336 19.95 0.99 -8.65
N LYS A 337 20.63 1.80 -9.46
CA LYS A 337 22.11 1.75 -9.58
C LYS A 337 22.77 2.01 -8.23
N PHE A 338 22.30 3.02 -7.49
CA PHE A 338 22.79 3.29 -6.14
C PHE A 338 22.60 2.09 -5.22
N ILE A 339 21.42 1.45 -5.21
CA ILE A 339 21.17 0.27 -4.37
C ILE A 339 22.11 -0.88 -4.73
N VAL A 340 22.30 -1.14 -6.02
CA VAL A 340 23.22 -2.17 -6.55
C VAL A 340 24.65 -1.92 -6.10
N ASP A 341 25.14 -0.69 -6.27
CA ASP A 341 26.50 -0.30 -5.91
C ASP A 341 26.70 -0.31 -4.38
N TYR A 342 25.73 0.22 -3.61
CA TYR A 342 25.80 0.28 -2.15
C TYR A 342 25.83 -1.10 -1.51
N LEU A 343 25.10 -2.05 -2.10
CA LEU A 343 24.98 -3.42 -1.62
C LEU A 343 25.96 -4.40 -2.29
N ASP A 344 26.81 -3.93 -3.20
CA ASP A 344 27.77 -4.74 -3.97
C ASP A 344 27.10 -5.93 -4.68
N LEU A 345 26.03 -5.64 -5.42
CA LEU A 345 25.23 -6.65 -6.13
C LEU A 345 25.71 -6.87 -7.56
N ASP A 346 25.74 -8.14 -7.99
CA ASP A 346 26.06 -8.54 -9.37
C ASP A 346 24.78 -8.92 -10.12
N LEU A 347 24.10 -7.91 -10.69
CA LEU A 347 22.84 -8.12 -11.40
C LEU A 347 23.01 -8.83 -12.76
N ASP A 348 24.16 -8.70 -13.41
CA ASP A 348 24.42 -9.36 -14.70
C ASP A 348 24.42 -10.88 -14.53
N ARG A 349 25.15 -11.37 -13.52
CA ARG A 349 25.17 -12.81 -13.19
C ARG A 349 23.80 -13.33 -12.80
N ILE A 350 23.04 -12.56 -12.01
CA ILE A 350 21.69 -12.95 -11.60
C ILE A 350 20.73 -12.98 -12.80
N THR A 351 20.84 -12.01 -13.71
CA THR A 351 20.04 -11.94 -14.94
C THR A 351 20.33 -13.13 -15.86
N GLU A 352 21.60 -13.50 -16.02
CA GLU A 352 21.96 -14.71 -16.77
C GLU A 352 21.37 -15.98 -16.16
N GLU A 353 21.45 -16.14 -14.84
CA GLU A 353 20.90 -17.30 -14.13
C GLU A 353 19.37 -17.36 -14.28
N LEU A 354 18.69 -16.24 -14.12
CA LEU A 354 17.24 -16.13 -14.31
C LEU A 354 16.85 -16.57 -15.72
N ASN A 355 17.52 -16.04 -16.75
CA ASN A 355 17.25 -16.38 -18.15
C ASN A 355 17.49 -17.87 -18.44
N LYS A 356 18.56 -18.46 -17.88
CA LYS A 356 18.83 -19.90 -18.01
C LYS A 356 17.72 -20.74 -17.40
N ARG A 357 17.24 -20.38 -16.21
CA ARG A 357 16.17 -21.14 -15.51
C ARG A 357 14.81 -21.00 -16.18
N ILE A 358 14.47 -19.81 -16.68
CA ILE A 358 13.24 -19.59 -17.46
C ILE A 358 13.29 -20.38 -18.77
N ALA A 359 14.43 -20.38 -19.47
CA ALA A 359 14.57 -21.17 -20.70
C ALA A 359 14.38 -22.68 -20.45
N LEU A 360 14.91 -23.18 -19.32
CA LEU A 360 14.75 -24.58 -18.93
C LEU A 360 13.28 -24.94 -18.64
N SER A 361 12.54 -24.09 -17.92
CA SER A 361 11.12 -24.35 -17.62
C SER A 361 10.25 -24.35 -18.88
N LEU A 362 10.52 -23.46 -19.83
CA LEU A 362 9.81 -23.40 -21.12
C LEU A 362 10.11 -24.62 -22.01
N SER A 363 11.28 -25.25 -21.88
CA SER A 363 11.66 -26.44 -22.65
C SER A 363 11.04 -27.75 -22.14
N GLN A 364 10.41 -27.72 -20.95
CA GLN A 364 9.78 -28.88 -20.31
C GLN A 364 8.25 -28.91 -20.51
N LEU A 365 7.68 -27.85 -21.10
CA LEU A 365 6.29 -27.74 -21.56
C LEU A 365 6.20 -28.14 -23.03
#